data_AF-A0A095YZC0-F1
#
_entry.id   AF-A0A095YZC0-F1
#
_cell.length_a   1.000
_cell.length_b   1.000
_cell.length_c   1.000
_cell.angle_alpha   90.00
_cell.angle_beta   90.00
_cell.angle_gamma   90.00
#
_symmetry.space_group_name_H-M   'P 1'
#
loop_
_entity.id
_entity.type
_entity.pdbx_description
1 polymer ?
#
loop_
_entity_poly.entity_id
_entity_poly.type
_entity_poly.pdbx_seq_one_letter_code
_entity_poly.pdbx_strand_id
1 'polypeptide(L)'
;MNASIKTRSVTLPSEKIEELLNVSRFLEQSPAPALLLGPDGEQLELPEQVYKSLIDVVNAMKNRQAIAIVPIDKKLTTQAAADFLGISRPTLIKQLESGEIPYEKLPGSRHRRILLTDLLKYENDQRKMREEIFRQMVSDAEEDGLYDLEFQEMRD
;
A
#
# COMPACT_ATOMS: atom_id res chain seq x y z
N MET A 1 -21.66 -12.10 10.21
CA MET A 1 -22.04 -10.77 10.71
C MET A 1 -20.90 -9.82 10.42
N ASN A 2 -21.07 -9.01 9.38
CA ASN A 2 -20.03 -8.13 8.84
C ASN A 2 -19.72 -7.03 9.86
N ALA A 3 -18.50 -7.00 10.36
CA ALA A 3 -18.00 -5.89 11.13
C ALA A 3 -18.02 -4.66 10.21
N SER A 4 -19.04 -3.84 10.41
CA SER A 4 -19.28 -2.60 9.70
C SER A 4 -18.01 -1.76 9.75
N ILE A 5 -17.44 -1.53 8.57
CA ILE A 5 -16.31 -0.63 8.37
C ILE A 5 -16.85 0.79 8.51
N LYS A 6 -17.14 1.21 9.74
CA LYS A 6 -17.40 2.61 10.04
C LYS A 6 -16.05 3.33 9.92
N THR A 7 -16.05 4.41 9.14
CA THR A 7 -14.89 5.26 8.82
C THR A 7 -13.94 4.76 7.71
N ARG A 8 -14.48 4.26 6.59
CA ARG A 8 -13.76 4.30 5.30
C ARG A 8 -14.15 5.59 4.57
N SER A 9 -13.31 6.63 4.63
CA SER A 9 -13.30 7.64 3.57
C SER A 9 -12.44 7.05 2.47
N VAL A 10 -13.06 6.32 1.55
CA VAL A 10 -12.43 5.95 0.28
C VAL A 10 -12.80 7.06 -0.67
N THR A 11 -11.83 7.86 -1.06
CA THR A 11 -12.03 8.90 -2.07
C THR A 11 -11.68 8.32 -3.42
N LEU A 12 -12.67 8.30 -4.32
CA LEU A 12 -12.43 7.99 -5.72
C LEU A 12 -11.85 9.23 -6.41
N PRO A 13 -10.88 9.06 -7.32
CA PRO A 13 -10.36 10.18 -8.10
C PRO A 13 -11.49 10.89 -8.84
N SER A 14 -11.55 12.22 -8.75
CA SER A 14 -12.51 13.04 -9.49
C SER A 14 -12.34 12.82 -11.01
N GLU A 15 -13.43 12.86 -11.78
CA GLU A 15 -13.39 12.75 -13.24
C GLU A 15 -12.59 13.89 -13.92
N LYS A 16 -12.37 14.99 -13.20
CA LYS A 16 -11.62 16.16 -13.66
C LYS A 16 -10.11 16.02 -13.43
N ILE A 17 -9.46 15.24 -14.29
CA ILE A 17 -8.01 14.97 -14.22
C ILE A 17 -7.17 16.25 -14.36
N GLU A 18 -7.62 17.25 -15.12
CA GLU A 18 -6.88 18.50 -15.32
C GLU A 18 -6.66 19.31 -14.03
N GLU A 19 -7.67 19.37 -13.16
CA GLU A 19 -7.57 20.05 -11.86
C GLU A 19 -6.52 19.36 -10.98
N LEU A 20 -6.53 18.02 -10.94
CA LEU A 20 -5.55 17.21 -10.20
C LEU A 20 -4.13 17.36 -10.75
N LEU A 21 -3.96 17.45 -12.07
CA LEU A 21 -2.65 17.65 -12.70
C LEU A 21 -2.05 19.01 -12.36
N ASN A 22 -2.88 20.05 -12.27
CA ASN A 22 -2.43 21.38 -11.85
C ASN A 22 -1.99 21.38 -10.38
N VAL A 23 -2.76 20.75 -9.50
CA VAL A 23 -2.39 20.59 -8.08
C VAL A 23 -1.10 19.77 -7.93
N SER A 24 -0.97 18.64 -8.64
CA SER A 24 0.24 17.81 -8.62
C SER A 24 1.49 18.62 -9.00
N ARG A 25 1.42 19.35 -10.12
CA ARG A 25 2.54 20.19 -10.58
C ARG A 25 2.88 21.30 -9.58
N PHE A 26 1.88 21.93 -8.97
CA PHE A 26 2.08 22.95 -7.97
C PHE A 26 2.79 22.40 -6.71
N LEU A 27 2.35 21.25 -6.23
CA LEU A 27 2.93 20.59 -5.05
C LEU A 27 4.35 20.04 -5.31
N GLU A 28 4.66 19.65 -6.54
CA GLU A 28 6.00 19.14 -6.92
C GLU A 28 7.02 20.26 -7.13
N GLN A 29 6.59 21.46 -7.55
CA GLN A 29 7.49 22.56 -7.94
C GLN A 29 7.77 23.56 -6.82
N SER A 30 6.91 23.65 -5.80
CA SER A 30 7.06 24.61 -4.72
C SER A 30 7.39 23.92 -3.40
N PRO A 31 8.66 23.86 -2.97
CA PRO A 31 8.98 23.38 -1.63
C PRO A 31 8.34 24.30 -0.57
N ALA A 32 7.99 23.70 0.58
CA ALA A 32 7.37 24.35 1.74
C ALA A 32 7.99 25.73 2.08
N PRO A 33 7.23 26.69 2.63
CA PRO A 33 5.93 26.52 3.32
C PRO A 33 4.69 26.66 2.43
N ALA A 34 3.65 25.87 2.76
CA ALA A 34 2.32 25.94 2.13
C ALA A 34 1.27 26.37 3.17
N LEU A 35 0.25 27.08 2.72
CA LEU A 35 -0.87 27.54 3.55
C LEU A 35 -2.16 26.82 3.14
N LEU A 36 -2.94 26.41 4.13
CA LEU A 36 -4.32 25.99 3.96
C LEU A 36 -5.22 27.22 4.15
N LEU A 37 -6.03 27.53 3.13
CA LEU A 37 -7.06 28.56 3.21
C LEU A 37 -8.39 27.92 3.62
N GLY A 38 -8.90 28.31 4.78
CA GLY A 38 -10.20 27.91 5.29
C GLY A 38 -11.36 28.55 4.50
N PRO A 39 -12.56 27.97 4.54
CA PRO A 39 -13.76 28.54 3.89
C PRO A 39 -14.16 29.92 4.44
N ASP A 40 -13.72 30.25 5.65
CA ASP A 40 -13.88 31.52 6.35
C ASP A 40 -12.77 32.54 6.02
N GLY A 41 -11.78 32.15 5.22
CA GLY A 41 -10.63 32.96 4.88
C GLY A 41 -9.47 32.87 5.87
N GLU A 42 -9.57 32.05 6.92
CA GLU A 42 -8.45 31.80 7.82
C GLU A 42 -7.31 31.09 7.08
N GLN A 43 -6.07 31.47 7.40
CA GLN A 43 -4.87 30.86 6.82
C GLN A 43 -4.11 30.10 7.90
N LEU A 44 -3.81 28.84 7.62
CA LEU A 44 -3.04 27.98 8.51
C LEU A 44 -1.82 27.45 7.78
N GLU A 45 -0.63 27.61 8.36
CA GLU A 45 0.57 26.95 7.86
C GLU A 45 0.41 25.44 7.94
N LEU A 46 0.61 24.77 6.80
CA LEU A 46 0.57 23.32 6.74
C LEU A 46 1.88 22.75 7.29
N PRO A 47 1.83 21.88 8.32
CA PRO A 47 3.00 21.14 8.76
C PRO A 47 3.58 20.33 7.60
N GLU A 48 4.91 20.21 7.55
CA GLU A 48 5.62 19.52 6.46
C GLU A 48 5.12 18.08 6.24
N GLN A 49 4.77 17.37 7.32
CA GLN A 49 4.24 16.00 7.25
C GLN A 49 2.90 15.95 6.50
N VAL A 50 2.00 16.90 6.77
CA VAL A 50 0.69 16.99 6.11
C VAL A 50 0.88 17.35 4.64
N TYR A 51 1.81 18.27 4.35
CA TYR A 51 2.16 18.65 2.99
C TYR A 51 2.67 17.46 2.17
N LYS A 52 3.59 16.66 2.72
CA LYS A 52 4.10 15.43 2.09
C LYS A 52 2.99 14.41 1.84
N SER A 53 2.10 14.19 2.81
CA SER A 53 0.94 13.30 2.63
C SER A 53 0.02 13.77 1.50
N LEU A 54 -0.18 15.08 1.32
CA LEU A 54 -0.98 15.61 0.22
C LEU A 54 -0.34 15.33 -1.15
N ILE A 55 0.99 15.41 -1.27
CA ILE A 55 1.71 15.02 -2.49
C ILE A 55 1.41 13.56 -2.84
N ASP A 56 1.53 12.65 -1.86
CA ASP A 56 1.28 11.22 -2.06
C ASP A 56 -0.18 10.96 -2.48
N VAL A 57 -1.13 11.64 -1.83
CA VAL A 57 -2.56 11.53 -2.15
C VAL A 57 -2.83 12.01 -3.58
N VAL A 58 -2.37 13.20 -3.95
CA VAL A 58 -2.63 13.77 -5.28
C VAL A 58 -1.98 12.91 -6.38
N ASN A 59 -0.78 12.37 -6.13
CA ASN A 59 -0.12 11.46 -7.06
C ASN A 59 -0.89 10.15 -7.27
N ALA A 60 -1.39 9.54 -6.20
CA ALA A 60 -2.24 8.35 -6.31
C ALA A 60 -3.54 8.66 -7.06
N MET A 61 -4.16 9.83 -6.83
CA MET A 61 -5.38 10.25 -7.56
C MET A 61 -5.11 10.45 -9.05
N LYS A 62 -4.00 11.12 -9.42
CA LYS A 62 -3.55 11.30 -10.80
C LYS A 62 -3.41 9.96 -11.54
N ASN A 63 -2.95 8.94 -10.84
CA ASN A 63 -2.78 7.57 -11.37
C ASN A 63 -4.07 6.72 -11.32
N ARG A 64 -5.22 7.34 -11.02
CA ARG A 64 -6.53 6.67 -10.86
C ARG A 64 -6.55 5.58 -9.78
N GLN A 65 -5.68 5.68 -8.78
CA GLN A 65 -5.64 4.74 -7.66
C GLN A 65 -6.63 5.19 -6.58
N ALA A 66 -7.40 4.25 -6.05
CA ALA A 66 -8.25 4.52 -4.90
C ALA A 66 -7.40 4.70 -3.65
N ILE A 67 -7.72 5.71 -2.82
CA ILE A 67 -6.93 6.05 -1.64
C ILE A 67 -7.78 5.86 -0.39
N ALA A 68 -7.17 5.30 0.64
CA ALA A 68 -7.76 5.18 1.97
C ALA A 68 -6.79 5.77 3.01
N ILE A 69 -7.27 6.76 3.76
CA ILE A 69 -6.56 7.27 4.94
C ILE A 69 -7.01 6.45 6.13
N VAL A 70 -6.06 5.80 6.81
CA VAL A 70 -6.33 4.89 7.93
C VAL A 70 -5.40 5.21 9.10
N PRO A 71 -5.92 5.21 10.35
CA PRO A 71 -5.07 5.30 11.53
C PRO A 71 -4.07 4.15 11.57
N ILE A 72 -2.83 4.46 11.94
CA ILE A 72 -1.71 3.51 11.94
C ILE A 72 -1.86 2.43 13.02
N ASP A 73 -2.46 2.77 14.15
CA ASP A 73 -2.73 1.91 15.30
C ASP A 73 -3.98 1.03 15.12
N LYS A 74 -4.59 1.07 13.94
CA LYS A 74 -5.80 0.30 13.65
C LYS A 74 -5.52 -1.20 13.71
N LYS A 75 -6.21 -1.86 14.62
CA LYS A 75 -6.22 -3.32 14.75
C LYS A 75 -7.27 -3.95 13.82
N LEU A 76 -6.82 -4.82 12.93
CA LEU A 76 -7.65 -5.56 11.99
C LEU A 76 -8.06 -6.92 12.54
N THR A 77 -9.22 -7.41 12.10
CA THR A 77 -9.62 -8.80 12.29
C THR A 77 -8.83 -9.71 11.35
N THR A 78 -8.75 -11.00 11.64
CA THR A 78 -8.12 -11.97 10.72
C THR A 78 -8.76 -11.98 9.34
N GLN A 79 -10.07 -11.70 9.24
CA GLN A 79 -10.72 -11.63 7.93
C GLN A 79 -10.25 -10.38 7.17
N ALA A 80 -10.33 -9.21 7.80
CA ALA A 80 -9.91 -7.96 7.18
C ALA A 80 -8.42 -7.95 6.80
N ALA A 81 -7.57 -8.59 7.61
CA ALA A 81 -6.15 -8.77 7.32
C ALA A 81 -5.90 -9.73 6.14
N ALA A 82 -6.68 -10.82 6.04
CA ALA A 82 -6.56 -11.75 4.92
C ALA A 82 -7.03 -11.11 3.61
N ASP A 83 -8.15 -10.38 3.67
CA ASP A 83 -8.66 -9.60 2.54
C ASP A 83 -7.65 -8.53 2.11
N PHE A 84 -6.96 -7.89 3.06
CA PHE A 84 -5.91 -6.91 2.80
C PHE A 84 -4.71 -7.52 2.06
N LEU A 85 -4.21 -8.67 2.52
CA LEU A 85 -3.07 -9.37 1.90
C LEU A 85 -3.45 -10.15 0.63
N GLY A 86 -4.73 -10.21 0.27
CA GLY A 86 -5.20 -11.00 -0.88
C GLY A 86 -5.04 -12.51 -0.71
N ILE A 87 -5.02 -13.03 0.52
CA ILE A 87 -4.83 -14.46 0.81
C ILE A 87 -6.05 -15.06 1.53
N SER A 88 -6.11 -16.39 1.57
CA SER A 88 -7.15 -17.08 2.35
C SER A 88 -6.95 -16.85 3.86
N ARG A 89 -8.05 -16.72 4.61
CA ARG A 89 -8.00 -16.62 6.07
C ARG A 89 -7.26 -17.80 6.73
N PRO A 90 -7.43 -19.07 6.32
CA PRO A 90 -6.62 -20.17 6.82
C PRO A 90 -5.11 -19.97 6.59
N THR A 91 -4.70 -19.44 5.43
CA THR A 91 -3.29 -19.12 5.15
C THR A 91 -2.77 -18.06 6.12
N LEU A 92 -3.52 -16.97 6.33
CA LEU A 92 -3.13 -15.95 7.29
C LEU A 92 -2.97 -16.55 8.71
N ILE A 93 -3.90 -17.41 9.15
CA ILE A 93 -3.82 -18.01 10.47
C ILE A 93 -2.53 -18.82 10.64
N LYS A 94 -2.09 -19.55 9.61
CA LYS A 94 -0.81 -20.26 9.64
C LYS A 94 0.38 -19.31 9.83
N GLN A 95 0.41 -18.18 9.13
CA GLN A 95 1.47 -17.17 9.27
C GLN A 95 1.47 -16.49 10.65
N LEU A 96 0.28 -16.29 11.24
CA LEU A 96 0.17 -15.77 12.60
C LEU A 96 0.67 -16.81 13.63
N GLU A 97 0.35 -18.09 13.42
CA GLU A 97 0.76 -19.18 14.32
C GLU A 97 2.23 -19.56 14.18
N SER A 98 2.84 -19.37 13.00
CA SER A 98 4.28 -19.51 12.78
C SER A 98 5.10 -18.35 13.35
N GLY A 99 4.45 -17.25 13.73
CA GLY A 99 5.11 -16.05 14.27
C GLY A 99 5.66 -15.10 13.21
N GLU A 100 5.36 -15.34 11.93
CA GLU A 100 5.74 -14.43 10.83
C GLU A 100 5.07 -13.06 10.94
N ILE A 101 3.82 -13.04 11.44
CA ILE A 101 3.05 -11.81 11.64
C ILE A 101 2.67 -11.70 13.12
N PRO A 102 3.08 -10.63 13.81
CA PRO A 102 2.64 -10.36 15.18
C PRO A 102 1.12 -10.24 15.27
N TYR A 103 0.55 -10.72 16.37
CA TYR A 103 -0.87 -10.55 16.67
C TYR A 103 -1.13 -10.53 18.16
N GLU A 104 -2.25 -9.94 18.52
CA GLU A 104 -2.75 -9.95 19.88
C GLU A 104 -4.03 -10.77 19.99
N LYS A 105 -4.25 -11.37 21.15
CA LYS A 105 -5.56 -11.91 21.53
C LYS A 105 -6.20 -10.92 22.50
N LEU A 106 -7.46 -10.56 22.24
CA LEU A 106 -8.20 -9.74 23.18
C LEU A 106 -8.39 -10.52 24.51
N PRO A 107 -8.29 -9.88 25.68
CA PRO A 107 -8.53 -10.53 26.96
C PRO A 107 -9.88 -11.25 26.97
N GLY A 108 -9.88 -12.53 27.37
CA GLY A 108 -11.09 -13.36 27.39
C GLY A 108 -11.65 -13.78 26.02
N SER A 109 -10.94 -13.50 24.91
CA SER A 109 -11.37 -13.86 23.56
C SER A 109 -10.38 -14.77 22.84
N ARG A 110 -10.90 -15.69 22.02
CA ARG A 110 -10.10 -16.47 21.07
C ARG A 110 -9.78 -15.70 19.78
N HIS A 111 -10.38 -14.52 19.58
CA HIS A 111 -10.21 -13.74 18.37
C HIS A 111 -8.89 -12.98 18.37
N ARG A 112 -8.19 -13.11 17.25
CA ARG A 112 -6.92 -12.41 16.99
C ARG A 112 -7.19 -11.01 16.44
N ARG A 113 -6.27 -10.10 16.75
CA ARG A 113 -6.18 -8.74 16.23
C ARG A 113 -4.78 -8.48 15.73
N ILE A 114 -4.66 -7.91 14.54
CA ILE A 114 -3.39 -7.67 13.87
C ILE A 114 -3.25 -6.17 13.66
N LEU A 115 -2.14 -5.58 14.06
CA LEU A 115 -1.86 -4.17 13.77
C LEU A 115 -1.67 -3.99 12.26
N LEU A 116 -2.25 -2.93 11.70
CA LEU A 116 -2.08 -2.63 10.28
C LEU A 116 -0.60 -2.42 9.91
N THR A 117 0.18 -1.80 10.80
CA THR A 117 1.64 -1.63 10.60
C THR A 117 2.37 -2.94 10.40
N ASP A 118 2.01 -3.96 11.17
CA ASP A 118 2.65 -5.26 11.10
C ASP A 118 2.31 -5.98 9.80
N LEU A 119 1.09 -5.80 9.30
CA LEU A 119 0.68 -6.31 7.98
C LEU A 119 1.40 -5.61 6.84
N LEU A 120 1.49 -4.28 6.88
CA LEU A 120 2.22 -3.49 5.87
C LEU A 120 3.70 -3.86 5.84
N LYS A 121 4.31 -4.06 7.01
CA LYS A 121 5.69 -4.51 7.13
C LYS A 121 5.85 -5.90 6.51
N TYR A 122 5.00 -6.85 6.88
CA TYR A 122 5.02 -8.19 6.33
C TYR A 122 4.89 -8.20 4.81
N GLU A 123 3.91 -7.48 4.25
CA GLU A 123 3.70 -7.38 2.80
C GLU A 123 4.94 -6.85 2.07
N ASN A 124 5.55 -5.80 2.63
CA ASN A 124 6.75 -5.20 2.06
C ASN A 124 7.95 -6.16 2.10
N ASP A 125 8.15 -6.86 3.21
CA ASP A 125 9.24 -7.83 3.37
C ASP A 125 9.05 -9.01 2.39
N GLN A 126 7.81 -9.50 2.24
CA GLN A 126 7.47 -10.54 1.27
C GLN A 126 7.68 -10.09 -0.17
N ARG A 127 7.37 -8.83 -0.50
CA ARG A 127 7.63 -8.27 -1.83
C ARG A 127 9.13 -8.25 -2.13
N LYS A 128 9.95 -7.76 -1.21
CA LYS A 128 11.41 -7.75 -1.36
C LYS A 128 11.98 -9.15 -1.56
N MET A 129 11.54 -10.10 -0.74
CA MET A 129 11.97 -11.50 -0.86
C MET A 129 11.61 -12.09 -2.23
N ARG A 130 10.40 -11.82 -2.75
CA ARG A 130 10.00 -12.26 -4.10
C ARG A 130 10.87 -11.63 -5.19
N GLU A 131 11.18 -10.35 -5.08
CA GLU A 131 12.05 -9.64 -6.03
C GLU A 131 13.49 -10.16 -5.99
N GLU A 132 14.00 -10.56 -4.82
CA GLU A 132 15.32 -11.18 -4.67
C GLU A 132 15.35 -12.59 -5.27
N ILE A 133 14.36 -13.42 -4.97
CA ILE A 133 14.24 -14.77 -5.54
C ILE A 133 14.12 -14.70 -7.06
N PHE A 134 13.30 -13.79 -7.60
CA PHE A 134 13.16 -13.62 -9.03
C PHE A 134 14.48 -13.19 -9.70
N ARG A 135 15.21 -12.25 -9.08
CA ARG A 135 16.54 -11.85 -9.56
C ARG A 135 17.52 -13.01 -9.55
N GLN A 136 17.50 -13.85 -8.53
CA GLN A 136 18.33 -15.04 -8.48
C GLN A 136 17.97 -16.01 -9.61
N MET A 137 16.68 -16.30 -9.82
CA MET A 137 16.23 -17.17 -10.91
C MET A 137 16.65 -16.66 -12.30
N VAL A 138 16.61 -15.34 -12.52
CA VAL A 138 17.10 -14.74 -13.78
C VAL A 138 18.60 -14.93 -13.92
N SER A 139 19.36 -14.66 -12.86
CA SER A 139 20.82 -14.86 -12.85
C SER A 139 21.21 -16.31 -13.12
N ASP A 140 20.54 -17.26 -12.47
CA ASP A 140 20.78 -18.70 -12.64
C ASP A 140 20.48 -19.13 -14.08
N ALA A 141 19.39 -18.62 -14.67
CA ALA A 141 19.02 -18.92 -16.06
C ALA A 141 19.96 -18.28 -17.11
N GLU A 142 20.55 -17.12 -16.81
CA GLU A 142 21.61 -16.50 -17.63
C GLU A 142 22.91 -17.32 -17.54
N GLU A 143 23.28 -17.79 -16.34
CA GLU A 143 24.47 -18.64 -16.14
C GLU A 143 24.33 -20.00 -16.85
N ASP A 144 23.12 -20.57 -16.84
CA ASP A 144 22.79 -21.82 -17.54
C ASP A 144 22.64 -21.65 -19.07
N GLY A 145 22.81 -20.42 -19.60
CA GLY A 145 22.78 -20.14 -21.04
C GLY A 145 21.39 -20.27 -21.69
N LEU A 146 20.30 -20.29 -20.90
CA LEU A 146 18.94 -20.44 -21.42
C LEU A 146 18.41 -19.20 -22.18
N TYR A 147 19.10 -18.06 -22.05
CA TYR A 147 18.79 -16.83 -22.79
C TYR A 147 19.53 -16.69 -24.12
N ASP A 148 20.51 -17.56 -24.41
CA ASP A 148 21.30 -17.58 -25.66
C ASP A 148 20.75 -18.58 -26.70
N LEU A 149 19.55 -19.14 -26.51
CA LEU A 149 18.87 -19.93 -27.53
C LEU A 149 18.41 -19.01 -28.68
N GLU A 150 19.34 -18.72 -29.58
CA GLU A 150 19.08 -18.01 -30.82
C GLU A 150 17.92 -18.67 -31.59
N PHE A 151 16.96 -17.85 -31.99
CA PHE A 151 15.93 -18.14 -32.99
C PHE A 151 16.55 -18.40 -34.38
N GLN A 152 17.50 -19.33 -34.52
CA GLN A 152 18.17 -19.63 -35.79
C GLN A 152 17.64 -20.87 -36.52
N GLU A 153 16.73 -21.67 -35.95
CA GLU A 153 16.17 -22.84 -36.65
C GLU A 153 14.64 -22.78 -36.81
N MET A 154 14.13 -21.78 -37.55
CA MET A 154 12.79 -21.82 -38.16
C MET A 154 12.77 -21.17 -39.56
N ARG A 155 13.83 -21.35 -40.35
CA ARG A 155 13.77 -21.16 -41.81
C ARG A 155 14.64 -22.22 -42.49
N ASP A 156 14.00 -23.32 -42.84
CA ASP A 156 14.29 -24.12 -44.03
C ASP A 156 12.95 -24.46 -44.71
#